data_AF-A0A1N6DTZ9-F1
#
_entry.id   AF-A0A1N6DTZ9-F1
#
_cell.length_a   1.000
_cell.length_b   1.000
_cell.length_c   1.000
_cell.angle_alpha   90.00
_cell.angle_beta   90.00
_cell.angle_gamma   90.00
#
_symmetry.space_group_name_H-M   'P 1'
#
loop_
_entity.id
_entity.type
_entity.pdbx_description
1 polymer ?
#
loop_
_entity_poly.entity_id
_entity_poly.type
_entity_poly.pdbx_seq_one_letter_code
_entity_poly.pdbx_strand_id
1 'polypeptide(L)'
;MRLPRVRLTVRQMMVGVAALAVILGSVLQWRWHQLSREYSATAKHFAELEAGERYAMSITEANMAEFKKVLQGLDPKSQKALLVKRQIAEEAKYLDYMKANARHSSAVRAIHEQAASRPWLPLAPEPPMP
;
A
#
# COMPACT_ATOMS: atom_id res chain seq x y z
N MET A 1 9.61 18.63 63.95
CA MET A 1 10.00 17.61 62.95
C MET A 1 10.97 18.24 61.97
N ARG A 2 12.23 17.79 61.92
CA ARG A 2 13.24 18.31 60.98
C ARG A 2 13.03 17.65 59.61
N LEU A 3 12.60 18.41 58.61
CA LEU A 3 12.50 17.92 57.23
C LEU A 3 13.90 17.61 56.69
N PRO A 4 14.12 16.43 56.08
CA PRO A 4 15.41 16.09 55.48
C PRO A 4 15.70 17.07 54.34
N ARG A 5 16.79 17.84 54.45
CA ARG A 5 17.30 18.67 53.36
C ARG A 5 17.91 17.74 52.31
N VAL A 6 17.12 17.40 51.28
CA VAL A 6 17.60 16.66 50.11
C VAL A 6 18.58 17.57 49.36
N ARG A 7 19.88 17.41 49.62
CA ARG A 7 20.93 18.06 48.84
C ARG A 7 21.20 17.21 47.60
N LEU A 8 20.32 17.28 46.61
CA LEU A 8 20.65 16.77 45.28
C LEU A 8 21.86 17.57 44.78
N THR A 9 22.98 16.88 44.61
CA THR A 9 24.16 17.49 44.00
C THR A 9 23.88 17.64 42.51
N VAL A 10 24.46 18.67 41.86
CA VAL A 10 24.35 18.89 40.41
C VAL A 10 24.68 17.60 39.63
N ARG A 11 25.62 16.80 40.13
CA ARG A 11 25.99 15.50 39.56
C ARG A 11 24.83 14.49 39.54
N GLN A 12 24.04 14.40 40.61
CA GLN A 12 22.86 13.52 40.65
C GLN A 12 21.75 14.00 39.70
N MET A 13 21.57 15.32 39.56
CA MET A 13 20.66 15.86 38.53
C MET A 13 21.13 15.49 37.11
N MET A 14 22.43 15.64 36.80
CA MET A 14 22.96 15.27 35.48
C MET A 14 22.75 13.79 35.17
N VAL A 15 22.99 12.90 36.15
CA VAL A 15 22.73 11.46 36.00
C VAL A 15 21.25 11.19 35.77
N GLY A 16 20.36 11.86 36.52
CA GLY A 16 18.91 11.73 36.34
C GLY A 16 18.45 12.15 34.94
N VAL A 17 18.95 13.28 34.43
CA VAL A 17 18.64 13.77 33.09
C VAL A 17 19.16 12.82 32.01
N ALA A 18 20.38 12.31 32.15
CA ALA A 18 20.95 11.35 31.21
C ALA A 18 20.13 10.05 31.17
N ALA A 19 19.73 9.52 32.33
CA ALA A 19 18.88 8.34 32.41
C ALA A 19 17.52 8.58 31.75
N LEU A 20 16.89 9.73 32.00
CA LEU A 20 15.63 10.12 31.36
C LEU A 20 15.77 10.23 29.84
N ALA A 21 16.86 10.83 29.35
CA ALA A 21 17.13 10.95 27.92
C ALA A 21 17.27 9.57 27.24
N VAL A 22 17.97 8.63 27.88
CA VAL A 22 18.10 7.25 27.39
C VAL A 22 16.74 6.56 27.34
N ILE A 23 15.94 6.64 28.41
CA ILE A 23 14.61 6.03 28.48
C ILE A 23 13.71 6.60 27.37
N LEU A 24 13.64 7.93 27.22
CA LEU A 24 12.84 8.57 26.18
C LEU A 24 13.31 8.19 24.78
N GLY A 25 14.62 8.16 24.54
CA GLY A 25 15.20 7.74 23.27
C GLY A 25 14.84 6.29 22.92
N SER A 26 14.94 5.37 23.88
CA SER A 26 14.56 3.97 23.67
C SER A 26 13.07 3.79 23.38
N VAL A 27 12.19 4.51 24.11
CA VAL A 27 10.74 4.46 23.89
C VAL A 27 10.37 4.99 22.51
N LEU A 28 10.95 6.12 22.09
CA LEU A 28 10.73 6.69 20.76
C LEU A 28 11.23 5.77 19.65
N GLN A 29 12.44 5.22 19.80
CA GLN A 29 13.02 4.29 18.83
C GLN A 29 12.16 3.02 18.69
N TRP A 30 11.67 2.48 19.80
CA TRP A 30 10.78 1.32 19.77
C TRP A 30 9.46 1.66 19.06
N ARG A 31 8.86 2.81 19.36
CA ARG A 31 7.64 3.27 18.69
C ARG A 31 7.82 3.46 17.18
N TRP A 32 8.93 4.06 16.75
CA TRP A 32 9.23 4.22 15.33
C TRP A 32 9.49 2.88 14.63
N HIS A 33 10.11 1.93 15.32
CA HIS A 33 10.26 0.58 14.80
C HIS A 33 8.90 -0.12 14.60
N GLN A 34 7.97 0.02 15.54
CA GLN A 34 6.61 -0.53 15.38
C GLN A 34 5.87 0.11 14.20
N LEU A 35 5.88 1.45 14.09
CA LEU A 35 5.26 2.16 12.97
C LEU A 35 5.87 1.75 11.63
N SER A 36 7.20 1.62 11.56
CA SER A 36 7.88 1.16 10.35
C SER A 36 7.42 -0.25 9.93
N ARG A 37 7.19 -1.15 10.91
CA ARG A 37 6.68 -2.51 10.65
C ARG A 37 5.23 -2.50 10.17
N GLU A 38 4.37 -1.67 10.78
CA GLU A 38 2.98 -1.50 10.35
C GLU A 38 2.92 -1.00 8.91
N TYR A 39 3.65 0.07 8.58
CA TYR A 39 3.72 0.58 7.20
C TYR A 39 4.29 -0.45 6.22
N SER A 40 5.33 -1.19 6.61
CA SER A 40 5.88 -2.27 5.79
C SER A 40 4.87 -3.39 5.53
N ALA A 41 4.05 -3.74 6.53
CA ALA A 41 3.01 -4.75 6.38
C ALA A 41 1.91 -4.29 5.42
N THR A 42 1.46 -3.04 5.53
CA THR A 42 0.49 -2.47 4.59
C THR A 42 1.05 -2.37 3.17
N ALA A 43 2.30 -1.92 3.01
CA ALA A 43 2.97 -1.90 1.71
C ALA A 43 3.01 -3.29 1.06
N LYS A 44 3.33 -4.32 1.84
CA LYS A 44 3.31 -5.71 1.38
C LYS A 44 1.90 -6.15 0.96
N HIS A 45 0.88 -5.82 1.73
CA HIS A 45 -0.50 -6.14 1.39
C HIS A 45 -0.91 -5.54 0.03
N PHE A 46 -0.61 -4.26 -0.21
CA PHE A 46 -0.90 -3.63 -1.50
C PHE A 46 -0.02 -4.15 -2.65
N ALA A 47 1.20 -4.62 -2.36
CA ALA A 47 2.01 -5.33 -3.35
C ALA A 47 1.34 -6.65 -3.80
N GLU A 48 0.74 -7.38 -2.86
CA GLU A 48 0.00 -8.61 -3.15
C GLU A 48 -1.27 -8.33 -3.95
N LEU A 49 -2.02 -7.27 -3.60
CA LEU A 49 -3.19 -6.81 -4.38
C LEU A 49 -2.80 -6.41 -5.80
N GLU A 50 -1.76 -5.58 -5.96
CA GLU A 50 -1.24 -5.15 -7.26
C GLU A 50 -0.82 -6.36 -8.11
N ALA A 51 -0.17 -7.36 -7.50
CA ALA A 51 0.22 -8.59 -8.19
C ALA A 51 -1.00 -9.41 -8.64
N GLY A 52 -2.02 -9.55 -7.78
CA GLY A 52 -3.27 -10.22 -8.11
C GLY A 52 -4.02 -9.55 -9.26
N GLU A 53 -4.09 -8.22 -9.26
CA GLU A 53 -4.70 -7.41 -10.32
C GLU A 53 -3.94 -7.56 -11.63
N ARG A 54 -2.60 -7.51 -11.62
CA ARG A 54 -1.78 -7.76 -12.81
C ARG A 54 -1.96 -9.15 -13.38
N TYR A 55 -2.07 -10.16 -12.50
CA TYR A 55 -2.37 -11.52 -12.92
C TYR A 55 -3.74 -11.62 -13.59
N ALA A 56 -4.79 -11.06 -12.97
CA ALA A 56 -6.14 -11.03 -13.55
C ALA A 56 -6.19 -10.29 -14.90
N MET A 57 -5.49 -9.15 -15.02
CA MET A 57 -5.37 -8.43 -16.30
C MET A 57 -4.77 -9.32 -17.39
N SER A 58 -3.70 -10.08 -17.09
CA SER A 58 -3.07 -10.95 -18.08
C SER A 58 -4.00 -12.05 -18.60
N ILE A 59 -4.87 -12.60 -17.73
CA ILE A 59 -5.90 -13.57 -18.12
C ILE A 59 -6.95 -12.91 -19.01
N THR A 60 -7.47 -11.75 -18.62
CA THR A 60 -8.47 -11.02 -19.40
C THR A 60 -7.94 -10.62 -20.78
N GLU A 61 -6.69 -10.15 -20.87
CA GLU A 61 -6.05 -9.84 -22.14
C GLU A 61 -5.92 -11.07 -23.05
N ALA A 62 -5.54 -12.23 -22.48
CA ALA A 62 -5.51 -13.49 -23.21
C ALA A 62 -6.91 -13.91 -23.71
N ASN A 63 -7.93 -13.83 -22.85
CA ASN A 63 -9.32 -14.13 -23.23
C ASN A 63 -9.84 -13.20 -24.33
N MET A 64 -9.55 -11.90 -24.25
CA MET A 64 -9.89 -10.93 -25.29
C MET A 64 -9.21 -11.26 -26.61
N ALA A 65 -7.95 -11.72 -26.60
CA ALA A 65 -7.26 -12.15 -27.81
C ALA A 65 -7.94 -13.39 -28.43
N GLU A 66 -8.36 -14.36 -27.62
CA GLU A 66 -9.12 -15.52 -28.09
C GLU A 66 -10.48 -15.12 -28.67
N PHE A 67 -11.23 -14.23 -28.02
CA PHE A 67 -12.49 -13.72 -28.57
C PHE A 67 -12.30 -13.01 -29.91
N LYS A 68 -11.21 -12.25 -30.07
CA LYS A 68 -10.87 -11.62 -31.36
C LYS A 68 -10.59 -12.65 -32.45
N LYS A 69 -9.88 -13.75 -32.14
CA LYS A 69 -9.67 -14.86 -33.09
C LYS A 69 -10.99 -15.51 -33.50
N VAL A 70 -11.86 -15.81 -32.53
CA VAL A 70 -13.20 -16.36 -32.80
C VAL A 70 -14.00 -15.42 -33.69
N LEU A 71 -13.96 -14.11 -33.43
CA LEU A 71 -14.69 -13.11 -34.21
C LEU A 71 -14.25 -13.06 -35.68
N GLN A 72 -12.96 -13.27 -35.97
CA GLN A 72 -12.44 -13.29 -37.35
C GLN A 72 -13.02 -14.44 -38.20
N GLY A 73 -13.42 -15.55 -37.57
CA GLY A 73 -14.01 -16.70 -38.24
C GLY A 73 -15.54 -16.65 -38.42
N LEU A 74 -16.19 -15.58 -37.96
CA LEU A 74 -17.65 -15.45 -38.02
C LEU A 74 -18.10 -14.49 -39.12
N ASP A 75 -19.27 -14.75 -39.71
CA ASP A 75 -19.95 -13.75 -40.55
C ASP A 75 -20.18 -12.47 -39.72
N PRO A 76 -19.66 -11.31 -40.15
CA PRO A 76 -19.80 -10.05 -39.43
C PRO A 76 -21.24 -9.62 -39.13
N LYS A 77 -22.22 -10.09 -39.92
CA LYS A 77 -23.65 -9.79 -39.74
C LYS A 77 -24.37 -10.82 -38.87
N SER A 78 -23.72 -11.93 -38.54
CA SER A 78 -24.32 -12.97 -37.71
C SER A 78 -24.60 -12.47 -36.28
N GLN A 79 -25.68 -12.96 -35.68
CA GLN A 79 -26.00 -12.67 -34.28
C GLN A 79 -24.86 -13.09 -33.34
N LYS A 80 -24.16 -14.20 -33.64
CA LYS A 80 -23.01 -14.67 -32.85
C LYS A 80 -21.85 -13.67 -32.89
N ALA A 81 -21.53 -13.08 -34.04
CA ALA A 81 -20.50 -12.05 -34.14
C ALA A 81 -20.86 -10.80 -33.32
N LEU A 82 -22.14 -10.40 -33.32
CA LEU A 82 -22.61 -9.29 -32.48
C LEU A 82 -22.46 -9.57 -30.98
N LEU A 83 -22.77 -10.79 -30.53
CA LEU A 83 -22.60 -11.20 -29.14
C LEU A 83 -21.12 -11.20 -28.72
N VAL A 84 -20.23 -11.74 -29.56
CA VAL A 84 -18.78 -11.74 -29.28
C VAL A 84 -18.23 -10.31 -29.22
N LYS A 85 -18.66 -9.42 -30.12
CA LYS A 85 -18.28 -7.99 -30.06
C LYS A 85 -18.71 -7.33 -28.75
N ARG A 86 -19.93 -7.60 -28.28
CA ARG A 86 -20.42 -7.10 -26.99
C ARG A 86 -19.57 -7.63 -25.84
N GLN A 87 -19.25 -8.92 -25.83
CA GLN A 87 -18.40 -9.52 -24.80
C GLN A 87 -17.02 -8.83 -24.77
N ILE A 88 -16.37 -8.65 -25.92
CA ILE A 88 -15.08 -7.94 -26.00
C ILE A 88 -15.18 -6.52 -25.43
N ALA A 89 -16.28 -5.80 -25.69
CA ALA A 89 -16.48 -4.46 -25.16
C ALA A 89 -16.68 -4.45 -23.63
N GLU A 90 -17.38 -5.43 -23.06
CA GLU A 90 -17.53 -5.57 -21.61
C GLU A 90 -16.22 -5.97 -20.93
N GLU A 91 -15.48 -6.93 -21.49
CA GLU A 91 -14.14 -7.31 -21.01
C GLU A 91 -13.17 -6.12 -21.05
N ALA A 92 -13.27 -5.25 -22.07
CA ALA A 92 -12.44 -4.05 -22.15
C ALA A 92 -12.73 -3.08 -20.99
N LYS A 93 -14.00 -2.86 -20.62
CA LYS A 93 -14.36 -2.04 -19.45
C LYS A 93 -13.81 -2.63 -18.17
N TYR A 94 -13.93 -3.95 -18.02
CA TYR A 94 -13.41 -4.66 -16.85
C TYR A 94 -11.88 -4.56 -16.76
N LEU A 95 -11.18 -4.65 -17.89
CA LEU A 95 -9.74 -4.47 -17.97
C LEU A 95 -9.32 -3.05 -17.56
N ASP A 96 -10.06 -2.02 -17.98
CA ASP A 96 -9.78 -0.64 -17.59
C ASP A 96 -9.98 -0.41 -16.08
N TYR A 97 -11.02 -1.03 -15.50
CA TYR A 97 -11.22 -1.04 -14.04
C TYR A 97 -10.05 -1.71 -13.30
N MET A 98 -9.60 -2.90 -13.75
CA MET A 98 -8.44 -3.56 -13.15
C MET A 98 -7.16 -2.73 -13.26
N LYS A 99 -6.95 -2.01 -14.37
CA LYS A 99 -5.81 -1.09 -14.53
C LYS A 99 -5.88 0.07 -13.54
N ALA A 100 -7.07 0.61 -13.28
CA ALA A 100 -7.26 1.68 -12.31
C ALA A 100 -6.94 1.19 -10.89
N ASN A 101 -7.41 0.00 -10.52
CA ASN A 101 -7.08 -0.63 -9.24
C ASN A 101 -5.58 -0.89 -9.09
N ALA A 102 -4.91 -1.44 -10.12
CA ALA A 102 -3.47 -1.69 -10.09
C ALA A 102 -2.67 -0.42 -9.85
N ARG A 103 -3.10 0.70 -10.46
CA ARG A 103 -2.49 2.02 -10.22
C ARG A 103 -2.73 2.52 -8.80
N HIS A 104 -3.95 2.37 -8.30
CA HIS A 104 -4.31 2.74 -6.93
C HIS A 104 -3.46 1.94 -5.92
N SER A 105 -3.43 0.61 -6.04
CA SER A 105 -2.63 -0.28 -5.21
C SER A 105 -1.14 0.07 -5.23
N SER A 106 -0.59 0.35 -6.42
CA SER A 106 0.81 0.78 -6.55
C SER A 106 1.10 2.12 -5.85
N ALA A 107 0.18 3.08 -5.97
CA ALA A 107 0.31 4.39 -5.33
C ALA A 107 0.23 4.30 -3.80
N VAL A 108 -0.72 3.54 -3.25
CA VAL A 108 -0.84 3.32 -1.80
C VAL A 108 0.38 2.58 -1.26
N ARG A 109 0.85 1.54 -1.98
CA ARG A 109 2.10 0.83 -1.67
C ARG A 109 3.27 1.79 -1.55
N ALA A 110 3.48 2.66 -2.54
CA ALA A 110 4.59 3.61 -2.56
C ALA A 110 4.57 4.57 -1.35
N ILE A 111 3.39 5.08 -0.99
CA ILE A 111 3.21 5.94 0.19
C ILE A 111 3.65 5.21 1.47
N HIS A 112 3.28 3.93 1.61
CA HIS A 112 3.59 3.13 2.78
C HIS A 112 5.05 2.67 2.83
N GLU A 113 5.67 2.35 1.69
CA GLU A 113 7.11 2.09 1.61
C GLU A 113 7.92 3.31 2.04
N GLN A 114 7.51 4.50 1.59
CA GLN A 114 8.14 5.76 2.00
C GLN A 114 7.97 5.99 3.51
N ALA A 115 6.75 5.82 4.04
CA ALA A 115 6.47 5.98 5.47
C ALA A 115 7.24 4.97 6.34
N ALA A 116 7.39 3.73 5.87
CA ALA A 116 8.18 2.71 6.55
C ALA A 116 9.66 3.11 6.69
N SER A 117 10.22 3.81 5.70
CA SER A 117 11.61 4.30 5.72
C SER A 117 11.81 5.51 6.63
N ARG A 118 10.74 6.27 6.91
CA ARG A 118 10.78 7.53 7.69
C ARG A 118 9.53 7.65 8.58
N PRO A 119 9.36 6.77 9.58
CA PRO A 119 8.13 6.65 10.37
C PRO A 119 7.84 7.86 11.29
N TRP A 120 8.78 8.81 11.39
CA TRP A 120 8.60 10.07 12.13
C TRP A 120 7.97 11.18 11.29
N LEU A 121 7.83 11.01 9.97
CA LEU A 121 7.17 11.98 9.10
C LEU A 121 5.66 11.69 9.03
N PRO A 122 4.82 12.71 8.83
CA PRO A 122 3.40 12.51 8.55
C PRO A 122 3.20 11.66 7.30
N LEU A 123 2.22 10.76 7.36
CA LEU A 123 1.79 9.97 6.21
C LEU A 123 1.13 10.88 5.18
N ALA A 124 1.50 10.73 3.90
CA ALA A 124 0.81 11.42 2.82
C ALA A 124 -0.65 10.94 2.70
N PRO A 125 -1.59 11.79 2.26
CA PRO A 125 -2.97 11.35 2.05
C PRO A 125 -3.02 10.25 0.99
N GLU A 126 -3.81 9.22 1.24
CA GLU A 126 -4.03 8.15 0.27
C GLU A 126 -4.81 8.67 -0.95
N PRO A 127 -4.53 8.15 -2.16
CA PRO A 127 -5.33 8.45 -3.34
C PRO A 127 -6.78 7.98 -3.14
N PRO A 128 -7.78 8.64 -3.75
CA PRO A 128 -9.15 8.14 -3.73
C PRO A 128 -9.22 6.75 -4.39
N MET A 129 -10.19 5.95 -3.96
CA MET A 129 -10.52 4.70 -4.66
C MET A 129 -11.03 5.02 -6.08
N PRO A 130 -10.65 4.21 -7.08
CA PRO A 130 -11.07 4.36 -8.47
C PRO A 130 -12.54 4.00 -8.73
#